data_AF-A0A7C1ZP51-F1
#
_entry.id   AF-A0A7C1ZP51-F1
#
_cell.length_a   1.000
_cell.length_b   1.000
_cell.length_c   1.000
_cell.angle_alpha   90.00
_cell.angle_beta   90.00
_cell.angle_gamma   90.00
#
_symmetry.space_group_name_H-M   'P 1'
#
loop_
_entity.id
_entity.type
_entity.pdbx_description
1 polymer ?
#
loop_
_entity_poly.entity_id
_entity_poly.type
_entity_poly.pdbx_seq_one_letter_code
_entity_poly.pdbx_strand_id
1 'polypeptide(L)'
;MKSRLKIWLVLILILIVVACEKDSPEQSPYSFTGRVQKGPFITGTTVQINELNQDLGQTGKSFITTVIHDNGTFELNNVELASSMVLLTANGSYFNELFGEISGSSLTLQAIADLRDQESVNINVMTHLSKARIEKLVSDGLDFDAAKDQAENELLEFLGVSDEFHQGFENLDLAQKDDLNGILLAFSILVQRYTWIWNERPTMVGELIQLLTNMQTDFRDDGIIDDKKSLDALMINLSRLSLLDIRDNIEYRYSHLYGDNDVPDFKKYISDFQMKNCEEVYTEAFFPDSASPDLFMAPTSMLPNLLCLDDSVFKAGKSYSMAAISPLHGNLMIRFSTSRKTVSPGTYLYGFGGPIYGWKHFDNENLESVFVSQIDNQLLSYLVYLNAPGVMELEYYINDTITPAFVRKIRWE
;
A
#
# COMPACT_ATOMS: atom_id res chain seq x y z
N MET A 1 61.86 62.43 15.93
CA MET A 1 60.94 62.02 14.82
C MET A 1 61.17 60.61 14.29
N LYS A 2 62.42 60.11 14.15
CA LYS A 2 62.69 58.77 13.57
C LYS A 2 62.30 57.56 14.45
N SER A 3 62.21 57.68 15.79
CA SER A 3 61.81 56.55 16.66
C SER A 3 60.30 56.34 16.74
N ARG A 4 59.49 57.41 16.66
CA ARG A 4 58.02 57.31 16.66
C ARG A 4 57.47 56.71 15.35
N LEU A 5 58.17 56.89 14.23
CA LEU A 5 57.82 56.30 12.94
C LEU A 5 58.05 54.77 12.90
N LYS A 6 59.08 54.27 13.59
CA LYS A 6 59.34 52.82 13.71
C LYS A 6 58.31 52.11 14.59
N ILE A 7 57.83 52.76 15.64
CA ILE A 7 56.79 52.20 16.51
C ILE A 7 55.45 52.12 15.77
N TRP A 8 55.13 53.10 14.94
CA TRP A 8 53.92 53.09 14.09
C TRP A 8 53.97 52.02 12.99
N LEU A 9 55.14 51.79 12.38
CA LEU A 9 55.33 50.72 11.39
C LEU A 9 55.24 49.32 12.00
N VAL A 10 55.68 49.12 13.25
CA VAL A 10 55.54 47.83 13.96
C VAL A 10 54.09 47.59 14.38
N LEU A 11 53.35 48.63 14.78
CA LEU A 11 51.92 48.50 15.11
C LEU A 11 51.05 48.19 13.88
N ILE A 12 51.35 48.77 12.71
CA ILE A 12 50.65 48.46 11.46
C ILE A 12 50.98 47.04 10.97
N LEU A 13 52.21 46.56 11.18
CA LEU A 13 52.59 45.19 10.81
C LEU A 13 51.92 44.13 11.70
N ILE A 14 51.66 44.45 12.98
CA ILE A 14 50.92 43.57 13.91
C ILE A 14 49.41 43.55 13.59
N LEU A 15 48.85 44.64 13.08
CA LEU A 15 47.44 44.73 12.67
C LEU A 15 47.12 43.94 11.38
N ILE A 16 48.12 43.58 10.57
CA ILE A 16 47.92 42.79 9.34
C ILE A 16 47.90 41.28 9.62
N VAL A 17 48.47 40.80 10.75
CA VAL A 17 48.50 39.37 11.09
C VAL A 17 47.23 38.88 11.81
N VAL A 18 46.34 39.80 12.21
CA VAL A 18 45.07 39.46 12.90
C VAL A 18 43.87 39.46 11.93
N ALA A 19 44.09 39.71 10.63
CA ALA A 19 43.01 39.85 9.64
C ALA A 19 42.74 38.56 8.82
N CYS A 20 42.98 37.37 9.39
CA CYS A 20 42.63 36.11 8.74
C CYS A 20 42.31 35.01 9.76
N GLU A 21 41.37 35.27 10.66
CA GLU A 21 40.52 34.18 11.17
C GLU A 21 39.46 33.95 10.10
N LYS A 22 39.67 32.91 9.31
CA LYS A 22 38.69 32.40 8.37
C LYS A 22 37.71 31.56 9.18
N ASP A 23 36.77 32.23 9.85
CA ASP A 23 35.59 31.60 10.44
C ASP A 23 34.82 30.92 9.31
N SER A 24 35.20 29.68 9.05
CA SER A 24 34.39 28.75 8.29
C SER A 24 33.34 28.30 9.30
N PRO A 25 32.04 28.55 9.09
CA PRO A 25 31.05 28.06 10.03
C PRO A 25 31.25 26.55 10.16
N GLU A 26 31.57 26.07 11.36
CA GLU A 26 31.60 24.65 11.68
C GLU A 26 30.18 24.13 11.45
N GLN A 27 29.92 23.61 10.26
CA GLN A 27 28.72 22.82 10.00
C GLN A 27 28.86 21.58 10.87
N SER A 28 28.03 21.49 11.90
CA SER A 28 27.95 20.31 12.74
C SER A 28 27.58 19.12 11.86
N PRO A 29 28.26 17.97 12.02
CA PRO A 29 28.00 16.83 11.17
C PRO A 29 26.57 16.32 11.41
N TYR A 30 25.87 15.95 10.33
CA TYR A 30 24.52 15.42 10.38
C TYR A 30 24.55 13.97 10.87
N SER A 31 23.62 13.63 11.76
CA SER A 31 23.32 12.25 12.14
C SER A 31 21.81 12.07 12.14
N PHE A 32 21.32 11.05 11.45
CA PHE A 32 19.89 10.77 11.37
C PHE A 32 19.65 9.28 11.18
N THR A 33 18.43 8.87 11.50
CA THR A 33 17.95 7.49 11.30
C THR A 33 16.85 7.46 10.25
N GLY A 34 16.44 6.28 9.82
CA GLY A 34 15.31 6.18 8.91
C GLY A 34 14.89 4.75 8.68
N ARG A 35 13.75 4.59 8.01
CA ARG A 35 13.21 3.30 7.56
C ARG A 35 13.00 3.29 6.06
N VAL A 36 13.21 2.15 5.43
CA VAL A 36 12.82 1.91 4.03
C VAL A 36 11.57 1.03 4.00
N GLN A 37 10.49 1.55 3.41
CA GLN A 37 9.15 1.00 3.57
C GLN A 37 8.33 1.02 2.26
N LYS A 38 8.16 -0.17 1.68
CA LYS A 38 7.02 -0.55 0.82
C LYS A 38 6.11 -1.40 1.70
N GLY A 39 6.63 -2.59 2.03
CA GLY A 39 6.67 -3.10 3.40
C GLY A 39 8.11 -2.93 3.93
N PRO A 40 8.41 -3.32 5.18
CA PRO A 40 9.76 -3.15 5.73
C PRO A 40 10.80 -3.87 4.85
N PHE A 41 11.82 -3.14 4.42
CA PHE A 41 12.97 -3.71 3.72
C PHE A 41 13.83 -4.55 4.67
N ILE A 42 14.47 -5.58 4.14
CA ILE A 42 15.27 -6.51 4.96
C ILE A 42 16.69 -6.00 5.20
N THR A 43 17.33 -6.56 6.22
CA THR A 43 18.74 -6.33 6.55
C THR A 43 19.64 -6.55 5.33
N GLY A 44 20.60 -5.64 5.11
CA GLY A 44 21.52 -5.68 3.97
C GLY A 44 21.04 -4.93 2.72
N THR A 45 19.82 -4.40 2.72
CA THR A 45 19.37 -3.41 1.73
C THR A 45 20.35 -2.23 1.70
N THR A 46 20.80 -1.83 0.52
CA THR A 46 21.75 -0.70 0.37
C THR A 46 20.99 0.61 0.39
N VAL A 47 21.47 1.60 1.14
CA VAL A 47 20.95 2.97 1.16
C VAL A 47 22.08 3.92 0.77
N GLN A 48 21.95 4.58 -0.37
CA GLN A 48 22.87 5.60 -0.85
C GLN A 48 22.28 6.98 -0.60
N ILE A 49 23.08 7.89 -0.03
CA ILE A 49 22.72 9.27 0.27
C ILE A 49 23.61 10.15 -0.61
N ASN A 50 23.00 10.94 -1.50
CA ASN A 50 23.70 11.89 -2.35
C ASN A 50 23.38 13.31 -1.89
N GLU A 51 24.41 14.10 -1.63
CA GLU A 51 24.25 15.52 -1.34
C GLU A 51 23.75 16.27 -2.58
N LEU A 52 22.76 17.13 -2.37
CA LEU A 52 22.16 17.98 -3.38
C LEU A 52 22.41 19.45 -3.06
N ASN A 53 22.46 20.29 -4.09
CA ASN A 53 22.38 21.74 -3.95
C ASN A 53 20.90 22.20 -3.82
N GLN A 54 20.67 23.51 -3.71
CA GLN A 54 19.33 24.08 -3.59
C GLN A 54 18.44 23.85 -4.82
N ASP A 55 19.05 23.70 -6.00
CA ASP A 55 18.36 23.36 -7.26
C ASP A 55 18.18 21.83 -7.45
N LEU A 56 18.38 21.04 -6.39
CA LEU A 56 18.33 19.57 -6.37
C LEU A 56 19.35 18.87 -7.29
N GLY A 57 20.37 19.60 -7.75
CA GLY A 57 21.50 19.04 -8.49
C GLY A 57 22.51 18.37 -7.56
N GLN A 58 22.98 17.17 -7.91
CA GLN A 58 24.00 16.46 -7.13
C GLN A 58 25.33 17.23 -7.08
N THR A 59 25.92 17.34 -5.90
CA THR A 59 27.22 18.01 -5.71
C THR A 59 28.43 17.09 -5.96
N GLY A 60 28.18 15.78 -5.98
CA GLY A 60 29.21 14.73 -6.08
C GLY A 60 29.61 14.12 -4.73
N LYS A 61 29.13 14.65 -3.60
CA LYS A 61 29.34 14.03 -2.28
C LYS A 61 28.30 12.93 -2.05
N SER A 62 28.74 11.73 -1.67
CA SER A 62 27.86 10.58 -1.49
C SER A 62 28.33 9.68 -0.35
N PHE A 63 27.35 9.09 0.35
CA PHE A 63 27.55 8.16 1.44
C PHE A 63 26.72 6.90 1.19
N ILE A 64 27.19 5.76 1.70
CA ILE A 64 26.48 4.49 1.59
C ILE A 64 26.39 3.89 2.99
N THR A 65 25.19 3.47 3.35
CA THR A 65 24.89 2.67 4.53
C THR A 65 24.02 1.48 4.12
N THR A 66 23.66 0.65 5.09
CA THR A 66 22.77 -0.49 4.86
C THR A 66 21.68 -0.51 5.92
N VAL A 67 20.52 -1.09 5.56
CA VAL A 67 19.50 -1.46 6.55
C VAL A 67 20.10 -2.48 7.52
N ILE A 68 20.03 -2.16 8.82
CA ILE A 68 20.62 -2.93 9.93
C ILE A 68 19.61 -3.84 10.63
N HIS A 69 18.31 -3.64 10.37
CA HIS A 69 17.23 -4.43 10.95
C HIS A 69 16.13 -4.74 9.92
N ASP A 70 15.48 -5.89 10.06
CA ASP A 70 14.44 -6.39 9.15
C ASP A 70 13.11 -5.61 9.16
N ASN A 71 13.06 -4.54 9.95
CA ASN A 71 12.01 -3.52 9.98
C ASN A 71 12.34 -2.30 9.10
N GLY A 72 13.37 -2.41 8.25
CA GLY A 72 13.79 -1.36 7.33
C GLY A 72 14.72 -0.30 7.94
N THR A 73 15.07 -0.39 9.23
CA THR A 73 15.88 0.65 9.90
C THR A 73 17.29 0.75 9.33
N PHE A 74 17.71 1.96 8.99
CA PHE A 74 19.09 2.33 8.71
C PHE A 74 19.49 3.53 9.58
N GLU A 75 20.80 3.72 9.73
CA GLU A 75 21.37 4.85 10.44
C GLU A 75 22.54 5.44 9.65
N LEU A 76 22.71 6.75 9.80
CA LEU A 76 23.82 7.48 9.23
C LEU A 76 24.34 8.46 10.29
N ASN A 77 25.61 8.33 10.66
CA ASN A 77 26.21 9.06 11.77
C ASN A 77 27.39 9.90 11.30
N ASN A 78 27.50 11.10 11.84
CA ASN A 78 28.64 12.02 11.68
C ASN A 78 29.00 12.35 10.23
N VAL A 79 28.00 12.71 9.43
CA VAL A 79 28.16 13.03 8.02
C VAL A 79 28.29 14.53 7.81
N GLU A 80 29.45 14.95 7.35
CA GLU A 80 29.66 16.34 6.93
C GLU A 80 28.93 16.57 5.60
N LEU A 81 28.04 17.55 5.52
CA LEU A 81 27.39 18.00 4.29
C LEU A 81 27.49 19.52 4.22
N ALA A 82 27.82 20.03 3.04
CA ALA A 82 27.79 21.46 2.72
C ALA A 82 26.35 21.98 2.57
N SER A 83 25.43 21.12 2.14
CA SER A 83 24.00 21.39 1.98
C SER A 83 23.18 20.39 2.79
N SER A 84 22.07 20.83 3.37
CA SER A 84 21.14 19.95 4.09
C SER A 84 20.27 19.11 3.16
N MET A 85 20.25 19.43 1.85
CA MET A 85 19.46 18.72 0.86
C MET A 85 20.11 17.41 0.46
N VAL A 86 19.36 16.31 0.51
CA VAL A 86 19.85 14.97 0.16
C VAL A 86 18.86 14.20 -0.70
N LEU A 87 19.39 13.38 -1.61
CA LEU A 87 18.67 12.31 -2.29
C LEU A 87 19.06 10.97 -1.66
N LEU A 88 18.10 10.33 -1.00
CA LEU A 88 18.26 8.97 -0.51
C LEU A 88 17.77 7.99 -1.59
N THR A 89 18.50 6.91 -1.80
CA THR A 89 18.17 5.83 -2.73
C THR A 89 18.39 4.50 -2.04
N ALA A 90 17.30 3.77 -1.77
CA ALA A 90 17.35 2.44 -1.21
C ALA A 90 17.15 1.39 -2.30
N ASN A 91 17.95 0.32 -2.29
CA ASN A 91 17.80 -0.82 -3.19
C ASN A 91 17.94 -2.13 -2.41
N GLY A 92 16.89 -2.97 -2.45
CA GLY A 92 16.88 -4.24 -1.77
C GLY A 92 15.54 -4.96 -1.83
N SER A 93 15.46 -6.11 -1.14
CA SER A 93 14.22 -6.87 -0.99
C SER A 93 13.37 -6.33 0.15
N TYR A 94 12.07 -6.53 0.04
CA TYR A 94 11.08 -6.02 0.99
C TYR A 94 10.07 -7.09 1.37
N PHE A 95 9.39 -6.92 2.50
CA PHE A 95 8.24 -7.75 2.84
C PHE A 95 7.03 -7.39 1.97
N ASN A 96 6.52 -8.36 1.22
CA ASN A 96 5.33 -8.22 0.38
C ASN A 96 4.06 -8.56 1.20
N GLU A 97 3.23 -7.55 1.42
CA GLU A 97 2.01 -7.59 2.24
C GLU A 97 0.91 -8.44 1.61
N LEU A 98 0.87 -8.53 0.27
CA LEU A 98 -0.12 -9.33 -0.47
C LEU A 98 0.07 -10.82 -0.25
N PHE A 99 1.32 -11.25 -0.09
CA PHE A 99 1.68 -12.67 -0.07
C PHE A 99 2.26 -13.15 1.27
N GLY A 100 2.60 -12.23 2.18
CA GLY A 100 3.20 -12.58 3.46
C GLY A 100 4.64 -13.10 3.35
N GLU A 101 5.36 -12.77 2.27
CA GLU A 101 6.70 -13.29 1.97
C GLU A 101 7.67 -12.18 1.55
N ILE A 102 8.98 -12.46 1.58
CA ILE A 102 9.99 -11.51 1.09
C ILE A 102 9.98 -11.51 -0.44
N SER A 103 10.13 -10.32 -1.03
CA SER A 103 10.13 -10.12 -2.47
C SER A 103 11.22 -10.95 -3.17
N GLY A 104 10.84 -11.60 -4.28
CA GLY A 104 11.76 -12.40 -5.10
C GLY A 104 12.77 -11.59 -5.92
N SER A 105 12.68 -10.25 -5.89
CA SER A 105 13.59 -9.32 -6.57
C SER A 105 13.67 -8.01 -5.79
N SER A 106 14.73 -7.24 -6.04
CA SER A 106 14.95 -5.94 -5.41
C SER A 106 14.06 -4.86 -6.01
N LEU A 107 13.65 -3.91 -5.17
CA LEU A 107 13.00 -2.66 -5.56
C LEU A 107 13.92 -1.49 -5.21
N THR A 108 13.94 -0.48 -6.07
CA THR A 108 14.58 0.81 -5.76
C THR A 108 13.52 1.82 -5.35
N LEU A 109 13.68 2.42 -4.18
CA LEU A 109 12.87 3.56 -3.73
C LEU A 109 13.77 4.77 -3.48
N GLN A 110 13.21 5.96 -3.62
CA GLN A 110 13.95 7.21 -3.48
C GLN A 110 13.16 8.21 -2.63
N ALA A 111 13.87 9.12 -1.98
CA ALA A 111 13.30 10.25 -1.28
C ALA A 111 14.24 11.45 -1.40
N ILE A 112 13.67 12.64 -1.61
CA ILE A 112 14.42 13.90 -1.45
C ILE A 112 14.00 14.46 -0.10
N ALA A 113 14.98 14.81 0.72
CA ALA A 113 14.73 15.35 2.05
C ALA A 113 15.68 16.51 2.33
N ASP A 114 15.24 17.36 3.23
CA ASP A 114 16.02 18.41 3.83
C ASP A 114 16.33 18.04 5.27
N LEU A 115 17.61 17.93 5.60
CA LEU A 115 18.07 17.50 6.92
C LEU A 115 18.08 18.63 7.96
N ARG A 116 17.61 19.85 7.62
CA ARG A 116 17.43 20.92 8.61
C ARG A 116 16.41 20.47 9.65
N ASP A 117 16.84 20.37 10.91
CA ASP A 117 16.02 20.01 12.05
C ASP A 117 15.32 18.62 11.97
N GLN A 118 15.83 17.72 11.11
CA GLN A 118 15.32 16.36 10.97
C GLN A 118 16.24 15.34 11.68
N GLU A 119 15.68 14.58 12.62
CA GLU A 119 16.37 13.44 13.26
C GLU A 119 16.10 12.10 12.54
N SER A 120 15.07 12.08 11.69
CA SER A 120 14.67 10.89 10.94
C SER A 120 14.22 11.20 9.51
N VAL A 121 14.60 10.36 8.54
CA VAL A 121 14.14 10.45 7.15
C VAL A 121 13.84 9.05 6.62
N ASN A 122 12.57 8.79 6.33
CA ASN A 122 12.09 7.53 5.78
C ASN A 122 12.03 7.59 4.24
N ILE A 123 12.20 6.43 3.62
CA ILE A 123 12.09 6.23 2.19
C ILE A 123 10.91 5.29 1.97
N ASN A 124 9.88 5.74 1.25
CA ASN A 124 8.70 4.92 0.99
C ASN A 124 8.17 5.09 -0.43
N VAL A 125 7.07 4.40 -0.74
CA VAL A 125 6.45 4.44 -2.08
C VAL A 125 5.92 5.83 -2.44
N MET A 126 5.46 6.62 -1.48
CA MET A 126 4.94 7.98 -1.72
C MET A 126 6.06 9.00 -1.88
N THR A 127 7.14 8.92 -1.09
CA THR A 127 8.35 9.74 -1.31
C THR A 127 8.97 9.44 -2.68
N HIS A 128 8.93 8.17 -3.09
CA HIS A 128 9.43 7.77 -4.40
C HIS A 128 8.60 8.40 -5.50
N LEU A 129 7.26 8.29 -5.44
CA LEU A 129 6.38 8.82 -6.48
C LEU A 129 6.45 10.35 -6.60
N SER A 130 6.44 11.05 -5.47
CA SER A 130 6.46 12.52 -5.42
C SER A 130 7.78 13.13 -5.90
N LYS A 131 8.89 12.39 -5.83
CA LYS A 131 10.24 12.86 -6.21
C LYS A 131 10.28 13.61 -7.55
N ALA A 132 9.75 12.99 -8.62
CA ALA A 132 9.84 13.56 -9.96
C ALA A 132 9.07 14.89 -10.07
N ARG A 133 7.93 14.98 -9.36
CA ARG A 133 7.11 16.19 -9.27
C ARG A 133 7.83 17.28 -8.48
N ILE A 134 8.46 16.94 -7.36
CA ILE A 134 9.28 17.87 -6.57
C ILE A 134 10.43 18.43 -7.42
N GLU A 135 11.17 17.57 -8.11
CA GLU A 135 12.26 17.99 -9.02
C GLU A 135 11.76 18.95 -10.11
N LYS A 136 10.56 18.70 -10.67
CA LYS A 136 9.96 19.56 -11.68
C LYS A 136 9.58 20.94 -11.11
N LEU A 137 8.88 20.97 -9.98
CA LEU A 137 8.42 22.20 -9.35
C LEU A 137 9.59 23.10 -8.93
N VAL A 138 10.65 22.51 -8.36
CA VAL A 138 11.88 23.27 -8.03
C VAL A 138 12.55 23.79 -9.30
N SER A 139 12.63 22.98 -10.36
CA SER A 139 13.17 23.43 -11.66
C SER A 139 12.35 24.56 -12.29
N ASP A 140 11.06 24.68 -11.95
CA ASP A 140 10.17 25.75 -12.40
C ASP A 140 10.27 27.01 -11.51
N GLY A 141 11.07 26.95 -10.45
CA GLY A 141 11.42 28.07 -9.58
C GLY A 141 10.69 28.11 -8.24
N LEU A 142 9.96 27.05 -7.86
CA LEU A 142 9.41 26.94 -6.50
C LEU A 142 10.53 26.61 -5.51
N ASP A 143 10.39 27.11 -4.28
CA ASP A 143 11.21 26.67 -3.16
C ASP A 143 10.92 25.19 -2.81
N PHE A 144 11.90 24.48 -2.28
CA PHE A 144 11.79 23.05 -1.99
C PHE A 144 10.60 22.71 -1.08
N ASP A 145 10.40 23.46 0.00
CA ASP A 145 9.34 23.16 0.97
C ASP A 145 7.95 23.31 0.32
N ALA A 146 7.77 24.38 -0.47
CA ALA A 146 6.53 24.61 -1.22
C ALA A 146 6.31 23.58 -2.35
N ALA A 147 7.38 23.20 -3.06
CA ALA A 147 7.33 22.17 -4.09
C ALA A 147 6.96 20.80 -3.53
N LYS A 148 7.51 20.47 -2.35
CA LYS A 148 7.19 19.26 -1.61
C LYS A 148 5.74 19.26 -1.15
N ASP A 149 5.30 20.29 -0.42
CA ASP A 149 3.92 20.39 0.07
C ASP A 149 2.92 20.29 -1.09
N GLN A 150 3.19 20.93 -2.23
CA GLN A 150 2.34 20.82 -3.40
C GLN A 150 2.30 19.40 -3.97
N ALA A 151 3.46 18.77 -4.19
CA ALA A 151 3.54 17.42 -4.75
C ALA A 151 2.88 16.37 -3.85
N GLU A 152 3.01 16.50 -2.53
CA GLU A 152 2.40 15.58 -1.57
C GLU A 152 0.87 15.73 -1.55
N ASN A 153 0.36 16.96 -1.54
CA ASN A 153 -1.08 17.22 -1.60
C ASN A 153 -1.71 16.78 -2.92
N GLU A 154 -1.05 17.00 -4.06
CA GLU A 154 -1.50 16.50 -5.36
C GLU A 154 -1.62 14.96 -5.38
N LEU A 155 -0.67 14.25 -4.75
CA LEU A 155 -0.74 12.80 -4.61
C LEU A 155 -1.86 12.34 -3.66
N LEU A 156 -2.07 13.03 -2.53
CA LEU A 156 -3.18 12.74 -1.61
C LEU A 156 -4.53 12.95 -2.30
N GLU A 157 -4.66 14.03 -3.06
CA GLU A 157 -5.86 14.29 -3.86
C GLU A 157 -6.11 13.14 -4.83
N PHE A 158 -5.09 12.69 -5.59
CA PHE A 158 -5.20 11.53 -6.48
C PHE A 158 -5.76 10.29 -5.76
N LEU A 159 -5.33 10.04 -4.52
CA LEU A 159 -5.78 8.91 -3.71
C LEU A 159 -7.21 9.05 -3.16
N GLY A 160 -7.88 10.18 -3.39
CA GLY A 160 -9.23 10.45 -2.88
C GLY A 160 -9.25 10.94 -1.44
N VAL A 161 -8.09 11.34 -0.90
CA VAL A 161 -7.97 11.87 0.46
C VAL A 161 -8.40 13.34 0.44
N SER A 162 -9.37 13.67 1.29
CA SER A 162 -9.89 15.04 1.43
C SER A 162 -9.46 15.75 2.71
N ASP A 163 -8.87 15.01 3.65
CA ASP A 163 -8.33 15.55 4.90
C ASP A 163 -7.01 16.28 4.63
N GLU A 164 -6.77 17.39 5.34
CA GLU A 164 -5.51 18.13 5.27
C GLU A 164 -4.46 17.47 6.20
N PHE A 165 -3.28 17.17 5.64
CA PHE A 165 -2.14 16.65 6.39
C PHE A 165 -0.95 17.62 6.30
N HIS A 166 -0.24 17.78 7.42
CA HIS A 166 0.93 18.66 7.51
C HIS A 166 2.25 17.89 7.76
N GLN A 167 2.19 16.57 7.83
CA GLN A 167 3.36 15.72 8.01
C GLN A 167 3.88 15.28 6.64
N GLY A 168 5.17 15.54 6.39
CA GLY A 168 5.82 15.13 5.14
C GLY A 168 5.91 13.62 4.97
N PHE A 169 5.90 13.13 3.73
CA PHE A 169 5.92 11.70 3.45
C PHE A 169 7.18 11.00 3.94
N GLU A 170 8.31 11.70 4.05
CA GLU A 170 9.55 11.19 4.63
C GLU A 170 9.49 10.98 6.14
N ASN A 171 8.42 11.42 6.81
CA ASN A 171 8.19 11.18 8.24
C ASN A 171 7.22 10.03 8.50
N LEU A 172 6.69 9.40 7.44
CA LEU A 172 5.75 8.29 7.56
C LEU A 172 6.47 7.00 7.91
N ASP A 173 5.91 6.28 8.88
CA ASP A 173 6.37 4.99 9.36
C ASP A 173 5.18 4.03 9.41
N LEU A 174 5.16 3.01 8.55
CA LEU A 174 4.09 2.00 8.48
C LEU A 174 3.82 1.26 9.80
N ALA A 175 4.72 1.32 10.78
CA ALA A 175 4.49 0.77 12.12
C ALA A 175 3.60 1.67 13.00
N GLN A 176 3.30 2.90 12.58
CA GLN A 176 2.45 3.86 13.28
C GLN A 176 1.00 3.77 12.81
N LYS A 177 0.09 4.32 13.62
CA LYS A 177 -1.36 4.06 13.54
C LYS A 177 -2.17 5.25 13.04
N ASP A 178 -1.52 6.36 12.71
CA ASP A 178 -2.22 7.53 12.21
C ASP A 178 -2.75 7.31 10.79
N ASP A 179 -3.66 8.20 10.42
CA ASP A 179 -4.38 8.18 9.15
C ASP A 179 -3.44 8.23 7.94
N LEU A 180 -2.37 9.02 8.02
CA LEU A 180 -1.42 9.19 6.90
C LEU A 180 -0.57 7.93 6.67
N ASN A 181 -0.24 7.20 7.75
CA ASN A 181 0.36 5.87 7.64
C ASN A 181 -0.62 4.81 7.10
N GLY A 182 -1.92 4.95 7.37
CA GLY A 182 -2.97 4.16 6.70
C GLY A 182 -3.05 4.41 5.20
N ILE A 183 -2.92 5.68 4.78
CA ILE A 183 -2.85 6.08 3.36
C ILE A 183 -1.62 5.49 2.68
N LEU A 184 -0.45 5.59 3.32
CA LEU A 184 0.79 5.00 2.81
C LEU A 184 0.65 3.48 2.60
N LEU A 185 0.06 2.79 3.57
CA LEU A 185 -0.17 1.35 3.48
C LEU A 185 -1.15 1.00 2.35
N ALA A 186 -2.26 1.74 2.25
CA ALA A 186 -3.24 1.58 1.17
C ALA A 186 -2.58 1.76 -0.20
N PHE A 187 -1.78 2.81 -0.38
CA PHE A 187 -1.06 3.05 -1.63
C PHE A 187 -0.05 1.94 -1.94
N SER A 188 0.72 1.49 -0.93
CA SER A 188 1.67 0.37 -1.05
C SER A 188 0.99 -0.93 -1.52
N ILE A 189 -0.25 -1.17 -1.10
CA ILE A 189 -1.07 -2.31 -1.52
C ILE A 189 -1.62 -2.13 -2.94
N LEU A 190 -2.19 -0.96 -3.25
CA LEU A 190 -2.84 -0.66 -4.54
C LEU A 190 -1.89 -0.79 -5.74
N VAL A 191 -0.63 -0.41 -5.59
CA VAL A 191 0.37 -0.48 -6.67
C VAL A 191 0.83 -1.92 -6.98
N GLN A 192 0.35 -2.93 -6.25
CA GLN A 192 0.76 -4.31 -6.43
C GLN A 192 -0.34 -5.19 -7.04
N ARG A 193 0.05 -6.01 -8.01
CA ARG A 193 -0.83 -7.03 -8.57
C ARG A 193 -0.86 -8.28 -7.69
N TYR A 194 -2.06 -8.69 -7.30
CA TYR A 194 -2.29 -9.99 -6.67
C TYR A 194 -2.40 -11.12 -7.72
N THR A 195 -1.86 -12.29 -7.38
CA THR A 195 -2.01 -13.52 -8.17
C THR A 195 -2.03 -14.77 -7.29
N TRP A 196 -2.94 -15.69 -7.60
CA TRP A 196 -2.99 -17.03 -7.02
C TRP A 196 -1.94 -17.97 -7.62
N ILE A 197 -1.36 -17.59 -8.76
CA ILE A 197 -0.44 -18.45 -9.51
C ILE A 197 0.97 -18.23 -8.97
N TRP A 198 1.43 -19.17 -8.14
CA TRP A 198 2.67 -19.04 -7.38
C TRP A 198 3.92 -18.76 -8.24
N ASN A 199 3.99 -19.32 -9.45
CA ASN A 199 5.13 -19.12 -10.36
C ASN A 199 5.16 -17.73 -11.03
N GLU A 200 4.08 -16.94 -10.95
CA GLU A 200 4.05 -15.55 -11.43
C GLU A 200 4.61 -14.58 -10.39
N ARG A 201 4.56 -14.92 -9.10
CA ARG A 201 4.95 -14.00 -8.01
C ARG A 201 6.36 -13.40 -8.18
N PRO A 202 7.40 -14.13 -8.62
CA PRO A 202 8.72 -13.55 -8.82
C PRO A 202 8.77 -12.41 -9.84
N THR A 203 7.87 -12.39 -10.85
CA THR A 203 7.87 -11.35 -11.88
C THR A 203 7.11 -10.09 -11.46
N MET A 204 6.40 -10.11 -10.33
CA MET A 204 5.50 -9.03 -9.90
C MET A 204 6.25 -7.75 -9.55
N VAL A 205 7.51 -7.88 -9.09
CA VAL A 205 8.35 -6.73 -8.77
C VAL A 205 8.65 -5.91 -10.03
N GLY A 206 8.80 -6.55 -11.20
CA GLY A 206 8.99 -5.84 -12.46
C GLY A 206 7.75 -5.05 -12.89
N GLU A 207 6.56 -5.64 -12.72
CA GLU A 207 5.28 -4.96 -12.98
C GLU A 207 5.08 -3.76 -12.04
N LEU A 208 5.41 -3.91 -10.75
CA LEU A 208 5.41 -2.82 -9.78
C LEU A 208 6.34 -1.67 -10.18
N ILE A 209 7.59 -1.98 -10.55
CA ILE A 209 8.56 -0.97 -11.00
C ILE A 209 8.03 -0.22 -12.22
N GLN A 210 7.46 -0.94 -13.18
CA GLN A 210 6.89 -0.35 -14.38
C GLN A 210 5.71 0.57 -14.05
N LEU A 211 4.80 0.14 -13.16
CA LEU A 211 3.65 0.95 -12.75
C LEU A 211 4.10 2.23 -12.04
N LEU A 212 5.00 2.14 -11.05
CA LEU A 212 5.54 3.30 -10.36
C LEU A 212 6.25 4.28 -11.31
N THR A 213 7.01 3.77 -12.27
CA THR A 213 7.71 4.60 -13.26
C THR A 213 6.73 5.33 -14.19
N ASN A 214 5.68 4.66 -14.65
CA ASN A 214 4.65 5.27 -15.49
C ASN A 214 3.92 6.36 -14.72
N MET A 215 3.48 6.07 -13.49
CA MET A 215 2.81 7.04 -12.63
C MET A 215 3.70 8.26 -12.33
N GLN A 216 4.98 8.06 -12.04
CA GLN A 216 5.94 9.17 -11.85
C GLN A 216 6.07 10.05 -13.10
N THR A 217 6.10 9.42 -14.28
CA THR A 217 6.27 10.14 -15.55
C THR A 217 5.05 10.99 -15.84
N ASP A 218 3.86 10.44 -15.62
CA ASP A 218 2.58 11.11 -15.77
C ASP A 218 2.44 12.27 -14.78
N PHE A 219 2.67 11.98 -13.49
CA PHE A 219 2.55 12.94 -12.39
C PHE A 219 3.49 14.15 -12.48
N ARG A 220 4.64 14.00 -13.15
CA ARG A 220 5.75 14.95 -13.08
C ARG A 220 5.36 16.36 -13.49
N ASP A 221 4.75 16.53 -14.65
CA ASP A 221 4.67 17.84 -15.32
C ASP A 221 3.50 18.69 -14.82
N ASP A 222 2.36 18.08 -14.47
CA ASP A 222 1.15 18.79 -14.06
C ASP A 222 0.60 18.40 -12.68
N GLY A 223 1.15 17.36 -12.04
CA GLY A 223 0.67 16.89 -10.74
C GLY A 223 -0.61 16.05 -10.84
N ILE A 224 -0.94 15.56 -12.03
CA ILE A 224 -2.14 14.75 -12.28
C ILE A 224 -1.69 13.35 -12.69
N ILE A 225 -2.33 12.33 -12.13
CA ILE A 225 -2.18 10.94 -12.58
C ILE A 225 -3.46 10.56 -13.31
N ASP A 226 -3.45 10.67 -14.64
CA ASP A 226 -4.60 10.38 -15.52
C ASP A 226 -4.27 9.45 -16.70
N ASP A 227 -3.03 8.93 -16.78
CA ASP A 227 -2.66 7.89 -17.72
C ASP A 227 -3.58 6.67 -17.54
N LYS A 228 -4.39 6.44 -18.57
CA LYS A 228 -5.40 5.38 -18.58
C LYS A 228 -4.80 4.01 -18.27
N LYS A 229 -3.57 3.70 -18.71
CA LYS A 229 -2.97 2.39 -18.43
C LYS A 229 -2.62 2.22 -16.96
N SER A 230 -2.12 3.27 -16.33
CA SER A 230 -1.80 3.29 -14.91
C SER A 230 -3.07 3.20 -14.06
N LEU A 231 -4.12 3.95 -14.41
CA LEU A 231 -5.44 3.85 -13.78
C LEU A 231 -6.06 2.46 -13.95
N ASP A 232 -6.11 1.93 -15.18
CA ASP A 232 -6.65 0.59 -15.46
C ASP A 232 -5.87 -0.47 -14.66
N ALA A 233 -4.54 -0.34 -14.52
CA ALA A 233 -3.71 -1.24 -13.72
C ALA A 233 -4.05 -1.18 -12.22
N LEU A 234 -4.21 0.02 -11.65
CA LEU A 234 -4.62 0.20 -10.25
C LEU A 234 -6.01 -0.38 -9.99
N MET A 235 -6.97 -0.18 -10.91
CA MET A 235 -8.31 -0.74 -10.80
C MET A 235 -8.30 -2.28 -10.90
N ILE A 236 -7.48 -2.84 -11.79
CA ILE A 236 -7.28 -4.30 -11.87
C ILE A 236 -6.65 -4.83 -10.58
N ASN A 237 -5.63 -4.16 -10.05
CA ASN A 237 -4.98 -4.55 -8.79
C ASN A 237 -6.00 -4.55 -7.65
N LEU A 238 -6.76 -3.46 -7.50
CA LEU A 238 -7.83 -3.30 -6.52
C LEU A 238 -8.80 -4.48 -6.60
N SER A 239 -9.35 -4.79 -7.79
CA SER A 239 -10.34 -5.86 -7.97
C SER A 239 -9.89 -7.26 -7.57
N ARG A 240 -8.58 -7.45 -7.36
CA ARG A 240 -7.95 -8.75 -7.02
C ARG A 240 -7.46 -8.83 -5.58
N LEU A 241 -7.62 -7.77 -4.78
CA LEU A 241 -7.14 -7.75 -3.41
C LEU A 241 -7.95 -8.68 -2.51
N SER A 242 -7.25 -9.31 -1.57
CA SER A 242 -7.81 -10.06 -0.44
C SER A 242 -7.49 -9.31 0.85
N LEU A 243 -8.26 -8.25 1.17
CA LEU A 243 -7.87 -7.30 2.22
C LEU A 243 -7.77 -7.92 3.62
N LEU A 244 -8.56 -8.95 3.92
CA LEU A 244 -8.48 -9.66 5.20
C LEU A 244 -7.21 -10.52 5.26
N ASP A 245 -6.84 -11.19 4.17
CA ASP A 245 -5.60 -11.99 4.11
C ASP A 245 -4.36 -11.08 4.13
N ILE A 246 -4.42 -9.93 3.46
CA ILE A 246 -3.37 -8.89 3.52
C ILE A 246 -3.18 -8.39 4.94
N ARG A 247 -4.29 -8.09 5.65
CA ARG A 247 -4.23 -7.70 7.06
C ARG A 247 -3.55 -8.77 7.90
N ASP A 248 -3.99 -10.03 7.81
CA ASP A 248 -3.39 -11.14 8.55
C ASP A 248 -1.87 -11.26 8.30
N ASN A 249 -1.42 -11.09 7.06
CA ASN A 249 0.00 -11.11 6.71
C ASN A 249 0.80 -9.99 7.39
N ILE A 250 0.24 -8.78 7.42
CA ILE A 250 0.88 -7.61 8.04
C ILE A 250 0.92 -7.79 9.56
N GLU A 251 -0.20 -8.15 10.19
CA GLU A 251 -0.30 -8.41 11.64
C GLU A 251 0.71 -9.49 12.07
N TYR A 252 0.82 -10.57 11.29
CA TYR A 252 1.81 -11.61 11.51
C TYR A 252 3.23 -11.04 11.42
N ARG A 253 3.57 -10.28 10.38
CA ARG A 253 4.92 -9.72 10.24
C ARG A 253 5.25 -8.72 11.35
N TYR A 254 4.32 -7.85 11.70
CA TYR A 254 4.56 -6.73 12.61
C TYR A 254 4.66 -7.20 14.06
N SER A 255 3.88 -8.22 14.45
CA SER A 255 4.03 -8.84 15.77
C SER A 255 5.44 -9.39 16.00
N HIS A 256 6.11 -9.88 14.96
CA HIS A 256 7.49 -10.37 15.03
C HIS A 256 8.54 -9.25 15.01
N LEU A 257 8.29 -8.15 14.31
CA LEU A 257 9.24 -7.04 14.15
C LEU A 257 9.17 -6.02 15.29
N TYR A 258 7.98 -5.75 15.81
CA TYR A 258 7.69 -4.66 16.74
C TYR A 258 7.07 -5.13 18.05
N GLY A 259 6.58 -6.36 18.12
CA GLY A 259 5.82 -6.86 19.27
C GLY A 259 4.39 -6.31 19.35
N ASP A 260 3.93 -5.62 18.32
CA ASP A 260 2.55 -5.11 18.14
C ASP A 260 1.98 -5.70 16.84
N ASN A 261 0.72 -6.09 16.85
CA ASN A 261 0.00 -6.60 15.68
C ASN A 261 -1.03 -5.59 15.16
N ASP A 262 -1.09 -4.38 15.71
CA ASP A 262 -2.01 -3.37 15.23
C ASP A 262 -1.58 -2.84 13.87
N VAL A 263 -2.57 -2.62 12.98
CA VAL A 263 -2.36 -2.26 11.59
C VAL A 263 -3.26 -1.09 11.26
N PRO A 264 -2.73 0.03 10.72
CA PRO A 264 -3.52 1.22 10.42
C PRO A 264 -4.66 0.89 9.46
N ASP A 265 -5.73 1.70 9.48
CA ASP A 265 -6.94 1.43 8.70
C ASP A 265 -6.77 1.73 7.20
N PHE A 266 -5.99 0.89 6.52
CA PHE A 266 -5.76 0.98 5.09
C PHE A 266 -7.02 0.61 4.26
N LYS A 267 -7.99 -0.11 4.84
CA LYS A 267 -9.22 -0.49 4.13
C LYS A 267 -10.02 0.77 3.78
N LYS A 268 -10.16 1.70 4.74
CA LYS A 268 -10.80 3.01 4.53
C LYS A 268 -10.26 3.71 3.28
N TYR A 269 -8.95 3.88 3.18
CA TYR A 269 -8.32 4.62 2.09
C TYR A 269 -8.33 3.90 0.73
N ILE A 270 -8.40 2.56 0.72
CA ILE A 270 -8.69 1.82 -0.52
C ILE A 270 -10.13 2.09 -0.99
N SER A 271 -11.09 2.12 -0.06
CA SER A 271 -12.48 2.45 -0.37
C SER A 271 -12.63 3.90 -0.84
N ASP A 272 -11.88 4.86 -0.26
CA ASP A 272 -11.86 6.26 -0.71
C ASP A 272 -11.31 6.39 -2.14
N PHE A 273 -10.20 5.71 -2.45
CA PHE A 273 -9.67 5.63 -3.81
C PHE A 273 -10.69 5.04 -4.78
N GLN A 274 -11.39 3.99 -4.38
CA GLN A 274 -12.44 3.37 -5.19
C GLN A 274 -13.61 4.31 -5.42
N MET A 275 -14.06 5.03 -4.39
CA MET A 275 -15.15 6.01 -4.49
C MET A 275 -14.84 7.12 -5.48
N LYS A 276 -13.58 7.58 -5.52
CA LYS A 276 -13.13 8.60 -6.47
C LYS A 276 -13.07 8.11 -7.92
N ASN A 277 -12.68 6.85 -8.13
CA ASN A 277 -12.32 6.34 -9.46
C ASN A 277 -13.33 5.37 -10.09
N CYS A 278 -14.33 4.88 -9.34
CA CYS A 278 -15.40 4.04 -9.88
C CYS A 278 -16.61 4.85 -10.33
N GLU A 279 -17.17 4.52 -11.50
CA GLU A 279 -18.44 5.10 -11.98
C GLU A 279 -19.63 4.64 -11.15
N GLU A 280 -19.63 3.38 -10.72
CA GLU A 280 -20.69 2.78 -9.91
C GLU A 280 -20.22 2.55 -8.47
N VAL A 281 -21.00 3.08 -7.52
CA VAL A 281 -20.82 2.87 -6.08
C VAL A 281 -22.08 2.22 -5.52
N TYR A 282 -21.91 1.00 -5.03
CA TYR A 282 -22.94 0.22 -4.36
C TYR A 282 -22.94 0.58 -2.87
N THR A 283 -24.00 1.25 -2.41
CA THR A 283 -24.19 1.58 -0.98
C THR A 283 -24.93 0.49 -0.21
N GLU A 284 -25.50 -0.48 -0.93
CA GLU A 284 -26.21 -1.64 -0.38
C GLU A 284 -25.67 -2.93 -1.00
N ALA A 285 -25.79 -4.04 -0.28
CA ALA A 285 -25.41 -5.34 -0.82
C ALA A 285 -26.34 -5.74 -1.98
N PHE A 286 -25.76 -6.16 -3.10
CA PHE A 286 -26.52 -6.59 -4.28
C PHE A 286 -26.26 -8.06 -4.61
N PHE A 287 -27.31 -8.81 -4.93
CA PHE A 287 -27.24 -10.24 -5.25
C PHE A 287 -27.75 -10.48 -6.67
N PRO A 288 -26.88 -10.59 -7.68
CA PRO A 288 -27.31 -10.74 -9.07
C PRO A 288 -28.00 -12.10 -9.30
N ASP A 289 -28.89 -12.20 -10.29
CA ASP A 289 -29.57 -13.46 -10.63
C ASP A 289 -28.62 -14.55 -11.13
N SER A 290 -27.55 -14.14 -11.80
CA SER A 290 -26.48 -15.02 -12.27
C SER A 290 -25.16 -14.27 -12.31
N ALA A 291 -24.07 -15.02 -12.19
CA ALA A 291 -22.72 -14.50 -12.28
C ALA A 291 -21.79 -15.59 -12.81
N SER A 292 -20.65 -15.19 -13.38
CA SER A 292 -19.58 -16.15 -13.60
C SER A 292 -18.99 -16.58 -12.26
N PRO A 293 -18.82 -17.89 -12.00
CA PRO A 293 -18.08 -18.37 -10.83
C PRO A 293 -16.57 -18.12 -10.95
N ASP A 294 -16.07 -17.81 -12.16
CA ASP A 294 -14.67 -17.48 -12.43
C ASP A 294 -14.58 -16.18 -13.24
N LEU A 295 -14.24 -15.09 -12.54
CA LEU A 295 -14.27 -13.74 -13.09
C LEU A 295 -13.13 -13.45 -14.06
N PHE A 296 -12.08 -14.27 -14.11
CA PHE A 296 -10.90 -13.99 -14.93
C PHE A 296 -10.66 -15.03 -16.02
N MET A 297 -10.79 -16.31 -15.71
CA MET A 297 -10.56 -17.37 -16.70
C MET A 297 -11.81 -17.66 -17.54
N ALA A 298 -13.00 -17.42 -17.00
CA ALA A 298 -14.25 -17.71 -17.68
C ALA A 298 -15.34 -16.64 -17.45
N PRO A 299 -15.07 -15.33 -17.67
CA PRO A 299 -15.97 -14.23 -17.29
C PRO A 299 -17.37 -14.30 -17.93
N THR A 300 -17.50 -14.99 -19.07
CA THR A 300 -18.78 -15.15 -19.79
C THR A 300 -19.59 -16.39 -19.39
N SER A 301 -19.06 -17.22 -18.49
CA SER A 301 -19.69 -18.48 -18.08
C SER A 301 -20.70 -18.28 -16.95
N MET A 302 -21.84 -17.69 -17.29
CA MET A 302 -22.87 -17.31 -16.32
C MET A 302 -23.57 -18.55 -15.73
N LEU A 303 -23.52 -18.69 -14.41
CA LEU A 303 -24.29 -19.68 -13.66
C LEU A 303 -25.35 -18.98 -12.80
N PRO A 304 -26.55 -19.58 -12.62
CA PRO A 304 -27.53 -19.06 -11.68
C PRO A 304 -26.91 -18.89 -10.29
N ASN A 305 -27.24 -17.78 -9.64
CA ASN A 305 -26.66 -17.42 -8.36
C ASN A 305 -27.44 -18.06 -7.21
N LEU A 306 -26.75 -18.81 -6.39
CA LEU A 306 -27.29 -19.43 -5.18
C LEU A 306 -27.74 -18.38 -4.17
N LEU A 307 -27.17 -17.17 -4.20
CA LEU A 307 -27.50 -16.06 -3.30
C LEU A 307 -28.68 -15.19 -3.78
N CYS A 308 -29.15 -15.32 -5.03
CA CYS A 308 -30.30 -14.56 -5.55
C CYS A 308 -31.52 -14.70 -4.63
N LEU A 309 -32.20 -13.58 -4.36
CA LEU A 309 -33.25 -13.51 -3.34
C LEU A 309 -34.58 -14.16 -3.76
N ASP A 310 -34.86 -14.25 -5.07
CA ASP A 310 -36.15 -14.69 -5.60
C ASP A 310 -36.28 -16.22 -5.73
N ASP A 311 -35.15 -16.95 -5.74
CA ASP A 311 -35.11 -18.40 -5.92
C ASP A 311 -34.83 -19.16 -4.61
N SER A 312 -35.61 -20.22 -4.36
CA SER A 312 -35.46 -21.10 -3.19
C SER A 312 -35.36 -22.59 -3.55
N VAL A 313 -35.52 -22.93 -4.83
CA VAL A 313 -35.53 -24.31 -5.32
C VAL A 313 -34.52 -24.47 -6.44
N PHE A 314 -33.53 -25.31 -6.21
CA PHE A 314 -32.44 -25.59 -7.13
C PHE A 314 -32.44 -27.07 -7.56
N LYS A 315 -31.53 -27.45 -8.45
CA LYS A 315 -31.41 -28.82 -8.98
C LYS A 315 -30.19 -29.50 -8.40
N ALA A 316 -30.36 -30.74 -7.95
CA ALA A 316 -29.23 -31.59 -7.60
C ALA A 316 -28.40 -31.97 -8.85
N GLY A 317 -27.11 -32.25 -8.65
CA GLY A 317 -26.15 -32.56 -9.71
C GLY A 317 -25.79 -31.36 -10.59
N LYS A 318 -25.99 -30.12 -10.12
CA LYS A 318 -25.71 -28.88 -10.87
C LYS A 318 -24.75 -27.95 -10.13
N SER A 319 -24.13 -27.07 -10.91
CA SER A 319 -23.26 -26.00 -10.44
C SER A 319 -23.97 -24.66 -10.46
N TYR A 320 -23.63 -23.84 -9.48
CA TYR A 320 -24.18 -22.50 -9.24
C TYR A 320 -23.04 -21.53 -8.92
N SER A 321 -23.29 -20.24 -9.11
CA SER A 321 -22.41 -19.21 -8.55
C SER A 321 -22.85 -18.84 -7.14
N MET A 322 -21.93 -18.38 -6.31
CA MET A 322 -22.19 -17.69 -5.05
C MET A 322 -21.66 -16.28 -5.20
N ALA A 323 -22.53 -15.38 -5.67
CA ALA A 323 -22.14 -14.06 -6.09
C ALA A 323 -22.90 -12.95 -5.37
N ALA A 324 -22.19 -11.89 -5.04
CA ALA A 324 -22.75 -10.69 -4.43
C ALA A 324 -21.83 -9.51 -4.74
N ILE A 325 -22.36 -8.29 -4.66
CA ILE A 325 -21.56 -7.07 -4.59
C ILE A 325 -21.65 -6.56 -3.16
N SER A 326 -20.50 -6.43 -2.49
CA SER A 326 -20.43 -5.88 -1.14
C SER A 326 -20.61 -4.36 -1.18
N PRO A 327 -21.36 -3.75 -0.24
CA PRO A 327 -21.48 -2.30 -0.17
C PRO A 327 -20.13 -1.63 0.15
N LEU A 328 -19.92 -0.42 -0.38
CA LEU A 328 -18.76 0.41 -0.05
C LEU A 328 -18.75 0.79 1.44
N HIS A 329 -17.60 0.64 2.11
CA HIS A 329 -17.42 0.82 3.55
C HIS A 329 -18.27 -0.11 4.43
N GLY A 330 -18.97 -1.07 3.83
CA GLY A 330 -19.74 -2.06 4.54
C GLY A 330 -19.00 -3.38 4.68
N ASN A 331 -19.68 -4.33 5.30
CA ASN A 331 -19.22 -5.70 5.43
C ASN A 331 -20.35 -6.63 5.03
N LEU A 332 -20.06 -7.63 4.21
CA LEU A 332 -21.01 -8.66 3.82
C LEU A 332 -20.53 -10.00 4.35
N MET A 333 -21.38 -10.68 5.12
CA MET A 333 -21.12 -12.04 5.57
C MET A 333 -22.32 -12.93 5.28
N ILE A 334 -22.06 -14.09 4.68
CA ILE A 334 -23.07 -15.11 4.40
C ILE A 334 -22.74 -16.36 5.21
N ARG A 335 -23.71 -16.82 6.00
CA ARG A 335 -23.60 -18.09 6.73
C ARG A 335 -24.48 -19.14 6.07
N PHE A 336 -23.87 -20.27 5.77
CA PHE A 336 -24.49 -21.47 5.23
C PHE A 336 -24.62 -22.48 6.36
N SER A 337 -25.85 -22.86 6.73
CA SER A 337 -26.11 -23.84 7.78
C SER A 337 -26.94 -25.00 7.25
N THR A 338 -26.57 -26.22 7.62
CA THR A 338 -27.28 -27.44 7.21
C THR A 338 -27.34 -28.44 8.37
N SER A 339 -28.33 -29.35 8.33
CA SER A 339 -28.46 -30.42 9.32
C SER A 339 -27.50 -31.59 9.08
N ARG A 340 -26.95 -31.73 7.87
CA ARG A 340 -25.96 -32.76 7.51
C ARG A 340 -25.10 -32.31 6.33
N LYS A 341 -23.80 -32.63 6.31
CA LYS A 341 -22.92 -32.34 5.15
C LYS A 341 -22.83 -33.49 4.13
N THR A 342 -23.19 -34.71 4.50
CA THR A 342 -23.03 -35.92 3.65
C THR A 342 -24.31 -36.76 3.55
N VAL A 343 -24.46 -37.46 2.42
CA VAL A 343 -25.48 -38.51 2.21
C VAL A 343 -24.98 -39.86 2.72
N SER A 344 -23.70 -40.14 2.44
CA SER A 344 -22.96 -41.33 2.84
C SER A 344 -21.48 -40.95 3.00
N PRO A 345 -20.63 -41.78 3.65
CA PRO A 345 -19.19 -41.51 3.74
C PRO A 345 -18.59 -41.22 2.36
N GLY A 346 -17.94 -40.06 2.20
CA GLY A 346 -17.34 -39.61 0.95
C GLY A 346 -18.29 -38.96 -0.07
N THR A 347 -19.60 -38.86 0.22
CA THR A 347 -20.59 -38.22 -0.66
C THR A 347 -21.18 -36.99 0.01
N TYR A 348 -20.62 -35.82 -0.31
CA TYR A 348 -21.07 -34.52 0.21
C TYR A 348 -22.33 -34.05 -0.50
N LEU A 349 -23.25 -33.43 0.25
CA LEU A 349 -24.48 -32.85 -0.28
C LEU A 349 -24.21 -31.66 -1.21
N TYR A 350 -23.25 -30.83 -0.82
CA TYR A 350 -22.77 -29.69 -1.57
C TYR A 350 -21.27 -29.55 -1.36
N GLY A 351 -20.63 -28.73 -2.18
CA GLY A 351 -19.25 -28.37 -2.00
C GLY A 351 -18.93 -27.05 -2.69
N PHE A 352 -17.79 -26.50 -2.34
CA PHE A 352 -17.25 -25.32 -2.99
C PHE A 352 -15.98 -25.71 -3.74
N GLY A 353 -15.68 -25.04 -4.85
CA GLY A 353 -14.46 -25.33 -5.61
C GLY A 353 -14.07 -24.22 -6.56
N GLY A 354 -12.98 -24.45 -7.30
CA GLY A 354 -12.40 -23.43 -8.15
C GLY A 354 -11.74 -22.28 -7.37
N PRO A 355 -11.32 -21.22 -8.07
CA PRO A 355 -10.78 -20.02 -7.43
C PRO A 355 -11.87 -19.25 -6.69
N ILE A 356 -11.51 -18.67 -5.54
CA ILE A 356 -12.39 -17.84 -4.72
C ILE A 356 -12.09 -16.36 -5.00
N TYR A 357 -13.11 -15.57 -5.33
CA TYR A 357 -12.94 -14.15 -5.68
C TYR A 357 -13.67 -13.26 -4.69
N GLY A 358 -12.89 -12.47 -3.95
CA GLY A 358 -13.41 -11.50 -2.98
C GLY A 358 -14.04 -12.11 -1.73
N TRP A 359 -14.15 -13.43 -1.61
CA TRP A 359 -14.63 -14.10 -0.40
C TRP A 359 -13.48 -14.65 0.45
N LYS A 360 -13.61 -14.55 1.77
CA LYS A 360 -12.84 -15.34 2.75
C LYS A 360 -13.75 -16.40 3.34
N HIS A 361 -13.31 -17.65 3.30
CA HIS A 361 -14.10 -18.80 3.74
C HIS A 361 -13.60 -19.32 5.09
N PHE A 362 -14.53 -19.53 6.02
CA PHE A 362 -14.31 -20.16 7.31
C PHE A 362 -15.27 -21.34 7.48
N ASP A 363 -14.74 -22.53 7.75
CA ASP A 363 -15.56 -23.66 8.21
C ASP A 363 -15.55 -23.68 9.74
N ASN A 364 -16.70 -24.00 10.35
CA ASN A 364 -16.77 -24.28 11.78
C ASN A 364 -17.17 -25.73 12.08
N GLU A 365 -16.99 -26.14 13.34
CA GLU A 365 -17.29 -27.51 13.80
C GLU A 365 -18.80 -27.83 13.77
N ASN A 366 -19.68 -26.83 13.63
CA ASN A 366 -21.14 -26.95 13.72
C ASN A 366 -21.84 -27.18 12.36
N LEU A 367 -21.11 -27.70 11.37
CA LEU A 367 -21.61 -27.87 9.99
C LEU A 367 -21.94 -26.57 9.27
N GLU A 368 -21.40 -25.44 9.72
CA GLU A 368 -21.60 -24.16 9.06
C GLU A 368 -20.39 -23.80 8.19
N SER A 369 -20.66 -23.08 7.11
CA SER A 369 -19.65 -22.46 6.26
C SER A 369 -19.94 -20.97 6.20
N VAL A 370 -18.97 -20.15 6.58
CA VAL A 370 -19.11 -18.68 6.67
C VAL A 370 -18.24 -18.04 5.60
N PHE A 371 -18.82 -17.14 4.83
CA PHE A 371 -18.14 -16.37 3.80
C PHE A 371 -18.20 -14.89 4.14
N VAL A 372 -17.04 -14.23 4.19
CA VAL A 372 -16.92 -12.79 4.48
C VAL A 372 -16.33 -12.09 3.27
N SER A 373 -16.88 -10.94 2.90
CA SER A 373 -16.32 -10.08 1.84
C SER A 373 -14.93 -9.58 2.23
N GLN A 374 -13.96 -9.76 1.34
CA GLN A 374 -12.60 -9.23 1.45
C GLN A 374 -12.41 -7.91 0.71
N ILE A 375 -13.38 -7.51 -0.09
CA ILE A 375 -13.31 -6.32 -0.92
C ILE A 375 -14.68 -5.68 -1.04
N ASP A 376 -14.69 -4.36 -1.14
CA ASP A 376 -15.90 -3.56 -1.24
C ASP A 376 -16.19 -3.21 -2.71
N ASN A 377 -17.46 -2.94 -3.02
CA ASN A 377 -17.89 -2.36 -4.29
C ASN A 377 -17.37 -3.12 -5.55
N GLN A 378 -17.26 -4.45 -5.43
CA GLN A 378 -16.82 -5.37 -6.47
C GLN A 378 -17.67 -6.65 -6.44
N LEU A 379 -17.79 -7.30 -7.60
CA LEU A 379 -18.43 -8.60 -7.69
C LEU A 379 -17.57 -9.66 -7.01
N LEU A 380 -18.08 -10.17 -5.89
CA LEU A 380 -17.58 -11.37 -5.23
C LEU A 380 -18.16 -12.58 -5.95
N SER A 381 -17.39 -13.65 -6.11
CA SER A 381 -17.89 -14.86 -6.76
C SER A 381 -17.15 -16.11 -6.33
N TYR A 382 -17.88 -17.23 -6.28
CA TYR A 382 -17.33 -18.55 -6.01
C TYR A 382 -18.19 -19.65 -6.64
N LEU A 383 -17.60 -20.80 -6.98
CA LEU A 383 -18.32 -21.92 -7.55
C LEU A 383 -18.89 -22.82 -6.45
N VAL A 384 -20.19 -23.11 -6.55
CA VAL A 384 -20.89 -24.03 -5.66
C VAL A 384 -21.40 -25.22 -6.46
N TYR A 385 -21.24 -26.42 -5.91
CA TYR A 385 -21.79 -27.65 -6.45
C TYR A 385 -22.87 -28.17 -5.50
N LEU A 386 -24.07 -28.41 -6.01
CA LEU A 386 -25.14 -29.08 -5.28
C LEU A 386 -25.19 -30.54 -5.76
N ASN A 387 -24.49 -31.43 -5.07
CA ASN A 387 -24.19 -32.78 -5.58
C ASN A 387 -25.36 -33.77 -5.44
N ALA A 388 -26.11 -33.73 -4.34
CA ALA A 388 -27.19 -34.67 -4.04
C ALA A 388 -28.30 -33.99 -3.24
N PRO A 389 -29.58 -34.40 -3.35
CA PRO A 389 -30.72 -33.66 -2.80
C PRO A 389 -30.58 -33.27 -1.33
N GLY A 390 -30.89 -32.01 -1.03
CA GLY A 390 -30.64 -31.45 0.29
C GLY A 390 -31.36 -30.14 0.56
N VAL A 391 -31.15 -29.66 1.78
CA VAL A 391 -31.70 -28.40 2.29
C VAL A 391 -30.60 -27.64 3.03
N MET A 392 -30.69 -26.32 2.97
CA MET A 392 -29.74 -25.42 3.59
C MET A 392 -30.43 -24.11 3.97
N GLU A 393 -29.99 -23.52 5.07
CA GLU A 393 -30.34 -22.19 5.48
C GLU A 393 -29.19 -21.23 5.15
N LEU A 394 -29.53 -20.09 4.55
CA LEU A 394 -28.62 -19.01 4.20
C LEU A 394 -29.00 -17.79 5.04
N GLU A 395 -28.06 -17.31 5.85
CA GLU A 395 -28.21 -16.09 6.62
C GLU A 395 -27.32 -15.00 6.05
N TYR A 396 -27.87 -13.80 5.87
CA TYR A 396 -27.22 -12.65 5.25
C TYR A 396 -26.98 -11.58 6.31
N TYR A 397 -25.72 -11.26 6.58
CA TYR A 397 -25.30 -10.24 7.53
C TYR A 397 -24.68 -9.08 6.76
N ILE A 398 -25.17 -7.87 7.01
CA ILE A 398 -24.77 -6.67 6.27
C ILE A 398 -24.38 -5.61 7.30
N ASN A 399 -23.21 -4.99 7.15
CA ASN A 399 -22.68 -3.93 8.01
C ASN A 399 -22.55 -4.35 9.49
N ASP A 400 -21.94 -5.52 9.72
CA ASP A 400 -21.61 -6.06 11.04
C ASP A 400 -22.78 -6.18 12.03
N THR A 401 -23.99 -6.31 11.50
CA THR A 401 -25.18 -6.59 12.31
C THR A 401 -25.02 -7.94 13.00
N ILE A 402 -25.35 -8.01 14.30
CA ILE A 402 -25.36 -9.28 15.05
C ILE A 402 -26.54 -10.19 14.67
N THR A 403 -27.57 -9.63 14.03
CA THR A 403 -28.73 -10.36 13.52
C THR A 403 -28.72 -10.36 11.99
N PRO A 404 -29.11 -11.46 11.34
CA PRO A 404 -29.15 -11.50 9.89
C PRO A 404 -30.22 -10.52 9.36
N ALA A 405 -29.85 -9.75 8.34
CA ALA A 405 -30.76 -8.91 7.58
C ALA A 405 -31.80 -9.77 6.81
N PHE A 406 -31.36 -10.93 6.31
CA PHE A 406 -32.22 -11.89 5.60
C PHE A 406 -31.89 -13.32 6.03
N VAL A 407 -32.91 -14.18 6.03
CA VAL A 407 -32.75 -15.63 6.20
C VAL A 407 -33.55 -16.33 5.11
N ARG A 408 -32.90 -17.22 4.35
CA ARG A 408 -33.54 -18.00 3.29
C ARG A 408 -33.29 -19.48 3.49
N LYS A 409 -34.35 -20.27 3.39
CA LYS A 409 -34.26 -21.73 3.28
C LYS A 409 -34.29 -22.13 1.82
N ILE A 410 -33.25 -22.79 1.37
CA ILE A 410 -33.16 -23.33 0.02
C ILE A 410 -33.23 -24.86 0.05
N ARG A 411 -33.75 -25.43 -1.03
CA ARG A 411 -33.73 -26.88 -1.25
C ARG A 411 -33.30 -27.19 -2.68
N TRP A 412 -32.75 -28.37 -2.89
CA TRP A 412 -32.44 -28.86 -4.22
C TRP A 412 -32.76 -30.34 -4.34
N GLU A 413 -33.30 -30.70 -5.51
CA GLU A 413 -33.83 -32.04 -5.82
C GLU A 413 -33.31 -32.57 -7.15
#